data_AF-A0A7V5DAR4-F1
#
_entry.id   AF-A0A7V5DAR4-F1
#
_cell.length_a   1.000
_cell.length_b   1.000
_cell.length_c   1.000
_cell.angle_alpha   90.00
_cell.angle_beta   90.00
_cell.angle_gamma   90.00
#
_symmetry.space_group_name_H-M   'P 1'
#
loop_
_entity.id
_entity.type
_entity.pdbx_description
1 polymer ?
#
loop_
_entity_poly.entity_id
_entity_poly.type
_entity_poly.pdbx_seq_one_letter_code
_entity_poly.pdbx_strand_id
1 'polypeptide(L)'
;MKVVDRIVLWLILLFSIMTFSLAIAIYTKKPSVPERRVERPQPALPQMPSEKITVSIDDDPVKGKEDAPVIMVEFSDFQCPFCRRFALQTLPQIKSEYIDTGKVKLVFRDYPLPFHNFARDAAKAANCAGKEGKFWEMHDLMYSSGNLSPDDLKNYAKQLGLNMKKFEACLQDPEVDAEIRRI
;
A
#
# COMPACT_ATOMS: atom_id res chain seq x y z
N MET A 1 8.81 6.41 -70.72
CA MET A 1 9.00 7.23 -69.51
C MET A 1 10.11 8.22 -69.80
N LYS A 2 9.81 9.52 -69.89
CA LYS A 2 10.76 10.51 -70.40
C LYS A 2 11.82 10.78 -69.33
N VAL A 3 13.05 11.10 -69.75
CA VAL A 3 14.17 11.40 -68.84
C VAL A 3 13.79 12.47 -67.81
N VAL A 4 12.95 13.42 -68.22
CA VAL A 4 12.36 14.47 -67.38
C VAL A 4 11.54 13.88 -66.22
N ASP A 5 10.75 12.83 -66.45
CA ASP A 5 9.92 12.20 -65.41
C ASP A 5 10.79 11.53 -64.33
N ARG A 6 11.92 10.94 -64.73
CA ARG A 6 12.88 10.34 -63.79
C ARG A 6 13.57 11.41 -62.96
N ILE A 7 13.97 12.53 -63.57
CA ILE A 7 14.58 13.66 -62.86
C ILE A 7 13.60 14.26 -61.84
N VAL A 8 12.33 14.44 -62.22
CA VAL A 8 11.30 14.94 -61.31
C VAL A 8 11.06 13.99 -60.14
N LEU A 9 11.02 12.67 -60.39
CA LEU A 9 10.88 11.68 -59.32
C LEU A 9 12.09 11.66 -58.36
N TRP A 10 13.31 11.79 -58.89
CA TRP A 10 14.51 11.89 -58.05
C TRP A 10 14.52 13.18 -57.22
N LEU A 11 14.08 14.31 -57.77
CA LEU A 11 13.97 15.57 -57.04
C LEU A 11 12.92 15.49 -55.92
N ILE A 12 11.77 14.85 -56.17
CA ILE A 12 10.73 14.64 -55.15
C ILE A 12 11.25 13.71 -54.04
N LEU A 13 11.96 12.63 -54.39
CA LEU A 13 12.53 11.71 -53.42
C LEU A 13 13.60 12.39 -52.55
N LEU A 14 14.49 13.17 -53.17
CA LEU A 14 15.52 13.93 -52.45
C LEU A 14 14.92 14.99 -51.55
N PHE A 15 13.88 15.69 -52.00
CA PHE A 15 13.17 16.67 -51.18
C PHE A 15 12.46 16.01 -49.99
N SER A 16 11.83 14.85 -50.19
CA SER A 16 11.19 14.08 -49.12
C SER A 16 12.18 13.55 -48.08
N ILE A 17 13.34 13.04 -48.53
CA ILE A 17 14.41 12.62 -47.63
C ILE A 17 14.95 13.81 -46.83
N MET A 18 15.15 14.96 -47.47
CA MET A 18 15.68 16.15 -46.82
C MET A 18 14.71 16.72 -45.78
N THR A 19 13.40 16.74 -46.06
CA THR A 19 12.39 17.18 -45.08
C THR A 19 12.25 16.20 -43.92
N PHE A 20 12.33 14.90 -44.17
CA PHE A 20 12.29 13.87 -43.13
C PHE A 20 13.52 13.93 -42.20
N SER A 21 14.72 14.10 -42.76
CA SER A 21 15.95 14.30 -41.97
C SER A 21 15.92 15.59 -41.15
N LEU A 22 15.39 16.69 -41.70
CA LEU A 22 15.25 17.95 -40.97
C LEU A 22 14.24 17.82 -39.82
N ALA A 23 13.12 17.13 -40.02
CA ALA A 23 12.12 16.87 -38.99
C ALA A 23 12.68 16.02 -37.83
N ILE A 24 13.49 14.99 -38.13
CA ILE A 24 14.16 14.17 -37.11
C ILE A 24 15.16 15.03 -36.30
N ALA A 25 15.93 15.89 -36.97
CA ALA A 25 16.88 16.79 -36.29
C ALA A 25 16.17 17.78 -35.35
N ILE A 26 14.99 18.27 -35.74
CA ILE A 26 14.17 19.14 -34.89
C ILE A 26 13.56 18.35 -33.72
N TYR A 27 13.04 17.14 -33.97
CA TYR A 27 12.41 16.31 -32.94
C TYR A 27 13.40 15.76 -31.89
N THR A 28 14.63 15.47 -32.28
CA THR A 28 15.69 14.99 -31.36
C THR A 28 16.36 16.10 -30.56
N LYS A 29 16.18 17.37 -30.94
CA LYS A 29 16.69 18.52 -30.20
C LYS A 29 15.77 18.84 -29.01
N LYS A 30 15.78 17.97 -28.01
CA LYS A 30 15.09 18.17 -26.73
C LYS A 30 15.63 19.47 -26.09
N PRO A 31 14.79 20.49 -25.81
CA PRO A 31 15.28 21.72 -25.19
C PRO A 31 15.85 21.38 -23.82
N SER A 32 17.16 21.58 -23.64
CA SER A 32 17.81 21.44 -22.35
C SER A 32 17.41 22.63 -21.49
N VAL A 33 16.44 22.44 -20.62
CA VAL A 33 16.18 23.37 -19.52
C VAL A 33 17.45 23.37 -18.66
N PRO A 34 18.14 24.51 -18.50
CA PRO A 34 19.31 24.56 -17.64
C PRO A 34 18.82 24.31 -16.22
N GLU A 35 19.22 23.16 -15.67
CA GLU A 35 18.92 22.77 -14.31
C GLU A 35 19.71 23.67 -13.36
N ARG A 36 19.15 24.85 -13.09
CA ARG A 36 19.67 25.76 -12.07
C ARG A 36 19.36 25.12 -10.73
N ARG A 37 20.25 24.25 -10.27
CA ARG A 37 20.21 23.64 -8.95
C ARG A 37 20.42 24.77 -7.94
N VAL A 38 19.31 25.35 -7.47
CA VAL A 38 19.32 26.21 -6.29
C VAL A 38 19.58 25.26 -5.13
N GLU A 39 20.85 25.10 -4.79
CA GLU A 39 21.29 24.36 -3.61
C GLU A 39 20.86 25.18 -2.39
N ARG A 40 19.60 24.96 -1.99
CA ARG A 40 19.09 25.48 -0.72
C ARG A 40 19.93 24.81 0.36
N PRO A 41 20.49 25.56 1.32
CA PRO A 41 21.11 24.97 2.49
C PRO A 41 20.06 24.07 3.13
N GLN A 42 20.26 22.76 3.04
CA GLN A 42 19.36 21.82 3.69
C GLN A 42 19.69 21.89 5.17
N PRO A 43 18.73 22.27 6.03
CA PRO A 43 18.96 22.21 7.47
C PRO A 43 19.44 20.80 7.80
N ALA A 44 20.51 20.69 8.59
CA ALA A 44 20.93 19.40 9.10
C ALA A 44 19.70 18.75 9.76
N LEU A 45 19.29 17.60 9.25
CA LEU A 45 18.19 16.85 9.84
C LEU A 45 18.54 16.62 11.31
N PRO A 46 17.58 16.82 12.25
CA PRO A 46 17.77 16.40 13.62
C PRO A 46 18.31 14.97 13.62
N GLN A 47 19.44 14.75 14.29
CA GLN A 47 20.00 13.42 14.43
C GLN A 47 19.01 12.62 15.28
N MET A 48 18.21 11.78 14.62
CA MET A 48 17.33 10.83 15.28
C MET A 48 18.21 9.95 16.19
N PRO A 49 17.81 9.71 17.45
CA PRO A 49 18.53 8.79 18.33
C PRO A 49 18.77 7.46 17.60
N SER A 50 20.03 6.99 17.56
CA SER A 50 20.39 5.73 16.90
C SER A 50 20.06 4.50 17.75
N GLU A 51 19.33 4.69 18.84
CA GLU A 51 18.94 3.61 19.72
C GLU A 51 17.94 2.72 18.97
N LYS A 52 18.29 1.43 18.85
CA LYS A 52 17.42 0.46 18.20
C LYS A 52 16.17 0.33 19.05
N ILE A 53 15.05 0.86 18.56
CA ILE A 53 13.75 0.62 19.17
C ILE A 53 13.39 -0.84 18.92
N THR A 54 13.33 -1.64 19.98
CA THR A 54 12.75 -2.98 19.93
C THR A 54 11.24 -2.84 20.04
N VAL A 55 10.54 -3.02 18.92
CA VAL A 55 9.07 -3.12 18.92
C VAL A 55 8.73 -4.57 19.29
N SER A 56 8.00 -4.77 20.39
CA SER A 56 7.43 -6.09 20.72
C SER A 56 6.53 -6.53 19.57
N ILE A 57 6.49 -7.83 19.26
CA ILE A 57 5.66 -8.39 18.18
C ILE A 57 4.90 -9.62 18.69
N ASP A 58 4.36 -9.52 19.91
CA ASP A 58 4.00 -10.63 20.80
C ASP A 58 2.95 -11.57 20.20
N ASP A 59 1.67 -11.36 20.49
CA ASP A 59 0.51 -12.06 19.94
C ASP A 59 -0.14 -11.31 18.78
N ASP A 60 0.59 -10.33 18.24
CA ASP A 60 0.18 -9.50 17.10
C ASP A 60 -0.06 -10.37 15.84
N PRO A 61 -1.06 -10.02 15.00
CA PRO A 61 -1.29 -10.71 13.73
C PRO A 61 -0.11 -10.60 12.76
N VAL A 62 0.42 -11.76 12.33
CA VAL A 62 1.56 -11.85 11.40
C VAL A 62 1.10 -12.35 10.03
N LYS A 63 1.62 -11.74 8.95
CA LYS A 63 1.53 -12.22 7.56
C LYS A 63 2.94 -12.41 7.00
N GLY A 64 3.25 -13.62 6.55
CA GLY A 64 4.56 -13.97 6.00
C GLY A 64 5.20 -15.15 6.73
N LYS A 65 6.48 -15.41 6.44
CA LYS A 65 7.25 -16.45 7.12
C LYS A 65 7.73 -15.97 8.49
N GLU A 66 7.67 -16.83 9.49
CA GLU A 66 8.03 -16.48 10.87
C GLU A 66 9.51 -16.06 11.02
N ASP A 67 10.38 -16.64 10.18
CA ASP A 67 11.83 -16.43 10.16
C ASP A 67 12.29 -15.37 9.14
N ALA A 68 11.38 -14.57 8.59
CA ALA A 68 11.74 -13.50 7.66
C ALA A 68 12.73 -12.51 8.32
N PRO A 69 13.82 -12.13 7.62
CA PRO A 69 14.91 -11.34 8.21
C PRO A 69 14.55 -9.88 8.49
N VAL A 70 13.45 -9.38 7.91
CA VAL A 70 12.95 -8.03 8.09
C VAL A 70 11.51 -8.08 8.63
N ILE A 71 11.25 -7.28 9.65
CA ILE A 71 9.92 -7.11 10.25
C ILE A 71 9.41 -5.73 9.87
N MET A 72 8.24 -5.68 9.24
CA MET A 72 7.50 -4.45 9.00
C MET A 72 6.33 -4.40 9.97
N VAL A 73 6.31 -3.43 10.87
CA VAL A 73 5.19 -3.19 11.79
C VAL A 73 4.31 -2.09 11.20
N GLU A 74 3.04 -2.42 10.92
CA GLU A 74 2.05 -1.47 10.41
C GLU A 74 1.09 -1.09 11.54
N PHE A 75 1.08 0.19 11.91
CA PHE A 75 0.02 0.78 12.72
C PHE A 75 -1.10 1.24 11.81
N SER A 76 -2.29 0.67 11.97
CA SER A 76 -3.38 0.86 11.01
C SER A 76 -4.73 1.12 11.67
N ASP A 77 -5.58 1.84 10.95
CA ASP A 77 -6.95 2.16 11.33
C ASP A 77 -7.87 1.77 10.17
N PHE A 78 -8.82 0.87 10.43
CA PHE A 78 -9.72 0.35 9.40
C PHE A 78 -10.62 1.42 8.75
N GLN A 79 -10.92 2.52 9.44
CA GLN A 79 -11.66 3.65 8.87
C GLN A 79 -10.78 4.69 8.17
N CYS A 80 -9.46 4.61 8.32
CA CYS A 80 -8.57 5.58 7.70
C CYS A 80 -8.48 5.38 6.18
N PRO A 81 -8.78 6.40 5.36
CA PRO A 81 -8.73 6.28 3.90
C PRO A 81 -7.32 6.04 3.38
N PHE A 82 -6.28 6.46 4.11
CA PHE A 82 -4.89 6.22 3.75
C PHE A 82 -4.45 4.79 4.06
N CYS A 83 -4.85 4.24 5.21
CA CYS A 83 -4.66 2.83 5.55
C CYS A 83 -5.36 1.94 4.52
N ARG A 84 -6.62 2.26 4.18
CA ARG A 84 -7.35 1.57 3.12
C ARG A 84 -6.62 1.61 1.77
N ARG A 85 -6.11 2.77 1.37
CA ARG A 85 -5.35 2.89 0.12
C ARG A 85 -4.08 2.05 0.15
N PHE A 86 -3.35 2.05 1.26
CA PHE A 86 -2.18 1.19 1.45
C PHE A 86 -2.55 -0.28 1.28
N ALA A 87 -3.56 -0.76 2.01
CA ALA A 87 -4.02 -2.15 1.97
C ALA A 87 -4.44 -2.59 0.56
N LEU A 88 -5.10 -1.72 -0.21
CA LEU A 88 -5.62 -2.06 -1.54
C LEU A 88 -4.63 -1.86 -2.68
N GLN A 89 -3.68 -0.93 -2.56
CA GLN A 89 -2.84 -0.49 -3.70
C GLN A 89 -1.35 -0.76 -3.49
N THR A 90 -0.86 -0.74 -2.26
CA THR A 90 0.57 -0.86 -1.96
C THR A 90 0.91 -2.21 -1.36
N LEU A 91 0.12 -2.67 -0.39
CA LEU A 91 0.32 -3.96 0.27
C LEU A 91 0.35 -5.14 -0.71
N PRO A 92 -0.45 -5.21 -1.80
CA PRO A 92 -0.35 -6.31 -2.76
C PRO A 92 1.02 -6.43 -3.44
N GLN A 93 1.67 -5.30 -3.76
CA GLN A 93 3.02 -5.28 -4.33
C GLN A 93 4.07 -5.66 -3.29
N ILE A 94 3.96 -5.11 -2.07
CA ILE A 94 4.85 -5.51 -0.97
C ILE A 94 4.72 -7.01 -0.70
N LYS A 95 3.49 -7.52 -0.72
CA LYS A 95 3.20 -8.92 -0.51
C LYS A 95 3.88 -9.80 -1.54
N SER A 96 3.67 -9.52 -2.84
CA SER A 96 4.23 -10.35 -3.92
C SER A 96 5.76 -10.29 -3.98
N GLU A 97 6.37 -9.12 -3.76
CA GLU A 97 7.81 -8.93 -3.93
C GLU A 97 8.63 -9.34 -2.69
N TYR A 98 8.05 -9.20 -1.48
CA TYR A 98 8.79 -9.32 -0.22
C TYR A 98 8.19 -10.32 0.78
N ILE A 99 6.87 -10.31 0.99
CA ILE A 99 6.25 -11.19 1.99
C ILE A 99 6.22 -12.64 1.49
N ASP A 100 5.71 -12.85 0.28
CA ASP A 100 5.58 -14.19 -0.33
C ASP A 100 6.95 -14.80 -0.64
N THR A 101 7.97 -13.95 -0.86
CA THR A 101 9.37 -14.38 -1.05
C THR A 101 10.09 -14.66 0.26
N GLY A 102 9.45 -14.41 1.42
CA GLY A 102 10.02 -14.63 2.75
C GLY A 102 11.08 -13.62 3.18
N LYS A 103 11.19 -12.48 2.48
CA LYS A 103 12.14 -11.40 2.84
C LYS A 103 11.61 -10.53 3.98
N VAL A 104 10.30 -10.37 4.06
CA VAL A 104 9.61 -9.53 5.04
C VAL A 104 8.48 -10.32 5.69
N LYS A 105 8.27 -10.15 7.00
CA LYS A 105 6.99 -10.44 7.65
C LYS A 105 6.33 -9.14 8.07
N LEU A 106 5.02 -9.05 7.82
CA LEU A 106 4.19 -7.93 8.23
C LEU A 106 3.53 -8.28 9.57
N VAL A 107 3.65 -7.36 10.53
CA VAL A 107 2.96 -7.39 11.82
C VAL A 107 1.96 -6.24 11.82
N PHE A 108 0.70 -6.53 12.09
CA PHE A 108 -0.36 -5.52 12.16
C PHE A 108 -0.57 -5.06 13.60
N ARG A 109 -0.65 -3.75 13.82
CA ARG A 109 -1.01 -3.15 15.10
C ARG A 109 -2.19 -2.21 14.94
N ASP A 110 -3.17 -2.37 15.81
CA ASP A 110 -4.34 -1.51 15.83
C ASP A 110 -3.95 -0.09 16.28
N TYR A 111 -4.43 0.90 15.53
CA TYR A 111 -4.26 2.31 15.88
C TYR A 111 -5.54 3.11 15.60
N PRO A 112 -6.68 2.74 16.21
CA PRO A 112 -7.96 3.39 15.93
C PRO A 112 -7.93 4.84 16.43
N LEU A 113 -8.13 5.78 15.50
CA LEU A 113 -8.11 7.20 15.80
C LEU A 113 -9.41 7.61 16.52
N PRO A 114 -9.34 8.47 17.55
CA PRO A 114 -10.49 8.78 18.41
C PRO A 114 -11.63 9.51 17.69
N PHE A 115 -11.37 10.10 16.52
CA PHE A 115 -12.36 10.79 15.69
C PHE A 115 -12.99 9.88 14.61
N HIS A 116 -12.58 8.61 14.54
CA HIS A 116 -13.16 7.60 13.67
C HIS A 116 -14.14 6.73 14.48
N ASN A 117 -15.44 7.00 14.30
CA ASN A 117 -16.53 6.46 15.14
C ASN A 117 -16.61 4.91 15.23
N PHE A 118 -16.18 4.21 14.18
CA PHE A 118 -16.19 2.75 14.05
C PHE A 118 -14.79 2.12 14.02
N ALA A 119 -13.70 2.90 14.09
CA ALA A 119 -12.34 2.36 14.00
C ALA A 119 -12.06 1.35 15.11
N ARG A 120 -12.51 1.67 16.33
CA ARG A 120 -12.33 0.79 17.49
C ARG A 120 -13.18 -0.48 17.40
N ASP A 121 -14.41 -0.38 16.90
CA ASP A 121 -15.27 -1.55 16.68
C ASP A 121 -14.70 -2.47 15.59
N ALA A 122 -14.15 -1.89 14.52
CA ALA A 122 -13.48 -2.63 13.45
C ALA A 122 -12.20 -3.34 13.96
N ALA A 123 -11.39 -2.67 14.77
CA ALA A 123 -10.23 -3.27 15.44
C ALA A 123 -10.64 -4.47 16.32
N LYS A 124 -11.71 -4.33 17.12
CA LYS A 124 -12.27 -5.45 17.90
C LYS A 124 -12.70 -6.60 17.00
N ALA A 125 -13.41 -6.31 15.92
CA ALA A 125 -13.87 -7.33 14.98
C ALA A 125 -12.70 -8.09 14.34
N ALA A 126 -11.62 -7.40 13.96
CA ALA A 126 -10.41 -8.03 13.43
C ALA A 126 -9.77 -8.97 14.46
N ASN A 127 -9.53 -8.49 15.69
CA ASN A 127 -8.95 -9.29 16.76
C ASN A 127 -9.82 -10.50 17.14
N CYS A 128 -11.13 -10.32 17.21
CA CYS A 128 -12.06 -11.41 17.49
C CYS A 128 -12.11 -12.45 16.36
N ALA A 129 -12.00 -12.02 15.10
CA ALA A 129 -11.78 -12.95 13.99
C ALA A 129 -10.42 -13.65 14.10
N GLY A 130 -9.39 -12.94 14.57
CA GLY A 130 -8.06 -13.49 14.86
C GLY A 130 -8.05 -14.61 15.89
N LYS A 131 -8.87 -14.51 16.95
CA LYS A 131 -9.07 -15.60 17.93
C LYS A 131 -9.62 -16.88 17.31
N GLU A 132 -10.21 -16.81 16.11
CA GLU A 132 -10.67 -17.94 15.31
C GLU A 132 -9.83 -18.19 14.05
N GLY A 133 -8.64 -17.57 13.95
CA GLY A 133 -7.69 -17.76 12.86
C GLY A 133 -8.04 -17.03 11.56
N LYS A 134 -8.88 -16.00 11.62
CA LYS A 134 -9.42 -15.26 10.46
C LYS A 134 -9.16 -13.76 10.49
N PHE A 135 -8.09 -13.34 11.17
CA PHE A 135 -7.71 -11.93 11.26
C PHE A 135 -7.57 -11.30 9.87
N TRP A 136 -6.76 -11.92 9.01
CA TRP A 136 -6.40 -11.35 7.70
C TRP A 136 -7.57 -11.35 6.72
N GLU A 137 -8.44 -12.35 6.77
CA GLU A 137 -9.64 -12.37 5.93
C GLU A 137 -10.65 -11.30 6.37
N MET A 138 -10.79 -11.06 7.68
CA MET A 138 -11.60 -9.94 8.20
C MET A 138 -11.00 -8.60 7.80
N HIS A 139 -9.69 -8.44 7.96
CA HIS A 139 -8.93 -7.26 7.54
C HIS A 139 -9.17 -6.94 6.05
N ASP A 140 -8.98 -7.92 5.17
CA ASP A 140 -9.09 -7.72 3.72
C ASP A 140 -10.53 -7.37 3.32
N LEU A 141 -11.53 -7.98 3.97
CA LEU A 141 -12.94 -7.72 3.72
C LEU A 141 -13.36 -6.31 4.16
N MET A 142 -12.94 -5.88 5.34
CA MET A 142 -13.20 -4.55 5.87
C MET A 142 -12.60 -3.46 4.98
N TYR A 143 -11.32 -3.60 4.58
CA TYR A 143 -10.71 -2.61 3.68
C TYR A 143 -11.32 -2.62 2.28
N SER A 144 -11.68 -3.79 1.76
CA SER A 144 -12.33 -3.88 0.44
C SER A 144 -13.68 -3.17 0.45
N SER A 145 -14.54 -3.45 1.44
CA SER A 145 -15.88 -2.89 1.53
C SER A 145 -15.91 -1.42 1.95
N GLY A 146 -15.11 -1.02 2.94
CA GLY A 146 -15.16 0.31 3.54
C GLY A 146 -16.37 0.61 4.43
N ASN A 147 -17.33 -0.33 4.56
CA ASN A 147 -18.45 -0.22 5.49
C ASN A 147 -18.06 -0.89 6.81
N LEU A 148 -18.24 -0.18 7.91
CA LEU A 148 -17.72 -0.60 9.22
C LEU A 148 -18.76 -0.43 10.33
N SER A 149 -20.06 -0.39 9.99
CA SER A 149 -21.09 -0.39 11.01
C SER A 149 -21.04 -1.69 11.82
N PRO A 150 -21.50 -1.71 13.09
CA PRO A 150 -21.51 -2.94 13.89
C PRO A 150 -22.24 -4.11 13.22
N ASP A 151 -23.27 -3.84 12.42
CA ASP A 151 -23.98 -4.88 11.68
C ASP A 151 -23.17 -5.41 10.49
N ASP A 152 -22.45 -4.54 9.78
CA ASP A 152 -21.53 -4.96 8.71
C ASP A 152 -20.44 -5.88 9.26
N LEU A 153 -19.83 -5.51 10.39
CA LEU A 153 -18.78 -6.31 11.05
C LEU A 153 -19.27 -7.72 11.44
N LYS A 154 -20.50 -7.82 11.98
CA LYS A 154 -21.12 -9.12 12.26
C LYS A 154 -21.44 -9.90 11.00
N ASN A 155 -21.85 -9.23 9.92
CA ASN A 155 -22.11 -9.88 8.65
C ASN A 155 -20.82 -10.41 8.01
N TYR A 156 -19.71 -9.70 8.12
CA TYR A 156 -18.39 -10.17 7.72
C TYR A 156 -17.97 -11.41 8.52
N ALA A 157 -18.14 -11.39 9.85
CA ALA A 157 -17.88 -12.57 10.68
C ALA A 157 -18.69 -13.80 10.22
N LYS A 158 -19.98 -13.62 9.89
CA LYS A 158 -20.81 -14.69 9.32
C LYS A 158 -20.30 -15.17 7.96
N GLN A 159 -19.93 -14.25 7.07
CA GLN A 159 -19.38 -14.60 5.74
C GLN A 159 -18.09 -15.40 5.85
N LEU A 160 -17.26 -15.12 6.85
CA LEU A 160 -16.01 -15.84 7.13
C LEU A 160 -16.24 -17.20 7.83
N GLY A 161 -17.49 -17.54 8.15
CA GLY A 161 -17.84 -18.80 8.81
C GLY A 161 -17.44 -18.85 10.29
N LEU A 162 -17.32 -17.69 10.96
CA LEU A 162 -16.96 -17.62 12.37
C LEU A 162 -18.05 -18.19 13.28
N ASN A 163 -17.64 -18.64 14.47
CA ASN A 163 -18.60 -19.00 15.50
C ASN A 163 -19.18 -17.73 16.11
N MET A 164 -20.37 -17.34 15.65
CA MET A 164 -20.99 -16.07 16.08
C MET A 164 -21.16 -15.94 17.59
N LYS A 165 -21.36 -17.04 18.33
CA LYS A 165 -21.44 -16.98 19.80
C LYS A 165 -20.09 -16.61 20.42
N LYS A 166 -18.99 -17.18 19.93
CA LYS A 166 -17.63 -16.83 20.39
C LYS A 166 -17.25 -15.42 19.96
N PHE A 167 -17.55 -15.07 18.71
CA PHE A 167 -17.27 -13.75 18.16
C PHE A 167 -17.98 -12.64 18.95
N GLU A 168 -19.29 -12.77 19.18
CA GLU A 168 -20.05 -11.76 19.94
C GLU A 168 -19.61 -11.67 21.40
N ALA A 169 -19.28 -12.79 22.03
CA ALA A 169 -18.70 -12.79 23.37
C ALA A 169 -17.35 -12.06 23.40
N CYS A 170 -16.50 -12.29 22.38
CA CYS A 170 -15.21 -11.62 22.24
C CYS A 170 -15.35 -10.10 22.05
N LEU A 171 -16.35 -9.62 21.32
CA LEU A 171 -16.55 -8.17 21.14
C LEU A 171 -16.80 -7.42 22.47
N GLN A 172 -17.27 -8.12 23.49
CA GLN A 172 -17.54 -7.60 24.83
C GLN A 172 -16.40 -7.87 25.83
N ASP A 173 -15.34 -8.55 25.39
CA ASP A 173 -14.23 -8.94 26.23
C ASP A 173 -13.30 -7.73 26.48
N PRO A 174 -13.12 -7.30 27.75
CA PRO A 174 -12.27 -6.15 28.08
C PRO A 174 -10.79 -6.38 27.73
N GLU A 175 -10.35 -7.63 27.62
CA GLU A 175 -8.98 -7.94 27.20
C GLU A 175 -8.73 -7.53 25.73
N VAL A 176 -9.75 -7.62 24.88
CA VAL A 176 -9.64 -7.14 23.48
C VAL A 176 -9.50 -5.62 23.45
N ASP A 177 -10.19 -4.91 24.35
CA ASP A 177 -10.01 -3.47 24.51
C ASP A 177 -8.64 -3.08 25.09
N ALA A 178 -8.03 -3.95 25.90
CA ALA A 178 -6.69 -3.76 26.42
C ALA A 178 -5.65 -3.95 25.32
N GLU A 179 -5.81 -4.98 24.49
CA GLU A 179 -4.94 -5.27 23.36
C GLU A 179 -4.89 -4.11 22.37
N ILE A 180 -6.05 -3.60 21.95
CA ILE A 180 -6.15 -2.45 21.02
C ILE A 180 -5.48 -1.17 21.56
N ARG A 181 -5.29 -1.05 22.88
CA ARG A 181 -4.65 0.12 23.50
C ARG A 181 -3.14 -0.02 23.67
N ARG A 182 -2.57 -1.19 23.35
CA ARG A 182 -1.15 -1.48 23.47
C ARG A 182 -0.42 -0.96 22.23
N ILE A 183 0.35 0.12 22.38
CA ILE A 183 1.16 0.74 21.31
C ILE A 183 2.62 0.38 21.51
#